data_AF-A0A7S0C7D7-F1
#
_entry.id   AF-A0A7S0C7D7-F1
#
_cell.length_a   1.000
_cell.length_b   1.000
_cell.length_c   1.000
_cell.angle_alpha   90.00
_cell.angle_beta   90.00
_cell.angle_gamma   90.00
#
_symmetry.space_group_name_H-M   'P 1'
#
loop_
_entity.id
_entity.type
_entity.pdbx_description
1 polymer ?
#
loop_
_entity_poly.entity_id
_entity_poly.type
_entity_poly.pdbx_seq_one_letter_code
_entity_poly.pdbx_strand_id
1 'polypeptide(L)'
;VAALDANAIVPSAAITKVKEEPTPNQTQTAHAQIETCASHFKTYGFINYFGMQRFGKYHDTHAVGIAILQMNYERACDIIMRPKPSEPPRYAAARKLWATRFENVDRKNVREMR
;
A
#
# COMPACT_ATOMS: atom_id res chain seq x y z
N VAL A 1 -5.06 -44.28 -29.62
CA VAL A 1 -6.11 -43.41 -29.04
C VAL A 1 -6.24 -43.78 -27.57
N ALA A 2 -5.39 -43.21 -26.73
CA ALA A 2 -5.40 -43.41 -25.28
C ALA A 2 -5.97 -42.14 -24.65
N ALA A 3 -6.93 -42.33 -23.75
CA ALA A 3 -7.75 -41.28 -23.17
C ALA A 3 -6.91 -40.24 -22.39
N LEU A 4 -7.24 -38.97 -22.61
CA LEU A 4 -6.79 -37.81 -21.85
C LEU A 4 -7.38 -37.90 -20.44
N ASP A 5 -6.51 -37.98 -19.44
CA ASP A 5 -6.89 -37.93 -18.03
C ASP A 5 -7.27 -36.48 -17.68
N ALA A 6 -8.56 -36.24 -17.41
CA ALA A 6 -9.17 -34.93 -17.24
C ALA A 6 -8.97 -34.35 -15.83
N ASN A 7 -7.75 -34.45 -15.30
CA ASN A 7 -7.39 -33.90 -13.99
C ASN A 7 -6.03 -33.17 -14.01
N ALA A 8 -5.75 -32.49 -15.12
CA ALA A 8 -4.61 -31.59 -15.25
C ALA A 8 -4.79 -30.34 -14.40
N ILE A 9 -4.41 -30.41 -13.13
CA ILE A 9 -3.99 -29.22 -12.38
C ILE A 9 -2.60 -28.86 -12.92
N VAL A 10 -2.55 -28.00 -13.93
CA VAL A 10 -1.33 -27.30 -14.31
C VAL A 10 -0.97 -26.34 -13.17
N PRO A 11 0.14 -26.54 -12.44
CA PRO A 11 0.61 -25.50 -11.53
C PRO A 11 1.07 -24.33 -12.40
N SER A 12 0.38 -23.20 -12.24
CA SER A 12 0.74 -21.93 -12.87
C SER A 12 2.22 -21.65 -12.62
N ALA A 13 2.97 -21.58 -13.72
CA ALA A 13 4.39 -21.30 -13.86
C ALA A 13 5.09 -20.83 -12.56
N ALA A 14 5.92 -21.71 -12.02
CA ALA A 14 6.96 -21.35 -11.09
C ALA A 14 7.77 -20.18 -11.70
N ILE A 15 7.65 -18.99 -11.09
CA ILE A 15 8.69 -17.98 -11.20
C ILE A 15 9.90 -18.60 -10.50
N THR A 16 10.78 -19.23 -11.26
CA THR A 16 12.11 -19.60 -10.80
C THR A 16 12.82 -18.32 -10.41
N LYS A 17 12.74 -17.92 -9.14
CA LYS A 17 13.73 -17.04 -8.55
C LYS A 17 15.05 -17.80 -8.65
N VAL A 18 15.84 -17.48 -9.68
CA VAL A 18 17.26 -17.83 -9.69
C VAL A 18 17.85 -17.10 -8.49
N LYS A 19 17.95 -17.81 -7.36
CA LYS A 19 18.78 -17.39 -6.26
C LYS A 19 20.20 -17.59 -6.76
N GLU A 20 20.80 -16.56 -7.34
CA GLU A 20 22.22 -16.54 -7.61
C GLU A 20 22.91 -16.79 -6.27
N GLU A 21 23.54 -17.96 -6.11
CA GLU A 21 24.32 -18.27 -4.92
C GLU A 21 25.54 -17.33 -4.93
N PRO A 22 25.69 -16.46 -3.92
CA PRO A 22 26.74 -15.45 -3.93
C PRO A 22 28.09 -16.15 -3.96
N THR A 23 28.95 -15.72 -4.88
CA THR A 23 30.33 -16.22 -4.95
C THR A 23 31.05 -15.94 -3.61
N PRO A 24 32.01 -16.78 -3.16
CA PRO A 24 32.62 -16.66 -1.84
C PRO A 24 33.17 -15.26 -1.50
N ASN A 25 33.64 -14.53 -2.52
CA ASN A 25 34.16 -13.16 -2.41
C ASN A 25 33.05 -12.12 -2.12
N GLN A 26 31.85 -12.32 -2.67
CA GLN A 26 30.69 -11.46 -2.41
C GLN A 26 30.16 -11.67 -0.99
N THR A 27 30.16 -12.91 -0.51
CA THR A 27 29.75 -13.24 0.87
C THR A 27 30.65 -12.58 1.90
N GLN A 28 31.98 -12.67 1.74
CA GLN A 28 32.95 -12.03 2.63
C GLN A 28 32.79 -10.50 2.67
N THR A 29 32.57 -9.89 1.50
CA THR A 29 32.36 -8.44 1.37
C THR A 29 31.04 -8.00 2.02
N ALA A 30 29.96 -8.76 1.82
CA ALA A 30 28.66 -8.49 2.44
C ALA A 30 28.73 -8.59 3.98
N HIS A 31 29.44 -9.59 4.51
CA HIS A 31 29.68 -9.70 5.95
C HIS A 31 30.40 -8.48 6.51
N ALA A 32 31.49 -8.04 5.86
CA ALA A 32 32.23 -6.84 6.30
C ALA A 32 31.36 -5.57 6.27
N GLN A 33 30.47 -5.43 5.28
CA GLN A 33 29.51 -4.32 5.19
C GLN A 33 28.47 -4.37 6.32
N ILE A 34 27.91 -5.54 6.62
CA ILE A 34 26.95 -5.72 7.71
C ILE A 34 27.59 -5.36 9.06
N GLU A 35 28.81 -5.83 9.33
CA GLU A 35 29.53 -5.53 10.57
C GLU A 35 29.81 -4.02 10.72
N THR A 36 30.19 -3.36 9.62
CA THR A 36 30.42 -1.91 9.60
C THR A 36 29.11 -1.15 9.88
N CYS A 37 28.02 -1.53 9.21
CA CYS A 37 26.69 -0.93 9.42
C CYS A 37 26.18 -1.16 10.84
N ALA A 38 26.34 -2.37 11.38
CA ALA A 38 25.93 -2.70 12.75
C ALA A 38 26.72 -1.90 13.79
N SER A 39 28.03 -1.71 13.56
CA SER A 39 28.88 -0.88 14.40
C SER A 39 28.42 0.59 14.41
N HIS A 40 28.10 1.16 13.25
CA HIS A 40 27.53 2.51 13.17
C HIS A 40 26.16 2.60 13.85
N PHE A 41 25.27 1.62 13.65
CA PHE A 41 23.96 1.59 14.29
C PHE A 41 24.08 1.53 15.82
N LYS A 42 25.07 0.82 16.35
CA LYS A 42 25.35 0.76 17.79
C LYS A 42 25.87 2.08 18.35
N THR A 43 26.78 2.75 17.63
CA THR A 43 27.43 3.99 18.09
C THR A 43 26.51 5.21 17.97
N TYR A 44 25.81 5.33 16.84
CA TYR A 44 25.02 6.53 16.51
C TYR A 44 23.50 6.31 16.64
N GLY A 45 23.05 5.05 16.72
CA GLY A 45 21.63 4.71 16.74
C GLY A 45 21.00 4.80 15.34
N PHE A 46 19.72 5.18 15.32
CA PHE A 46 18.94 5.37 14.10
C PHE A 46 18.07 6.62 14.20
N ILE A 47 17.60 7.11 13.06
CA ILE A 47 16.71 8.26 13.02
C ILE A 47 15.30 7.81 13.40
N ASN A 48 14.76 8.40 14.47
CA ASN A 48 13.43 8.08 15.00
C ASN A 48 12.29 8.68 14.15
N TYR A 49 12.14 8.19 12.91
CA TYR A 49 11.03 8.56 12.04
C TYR A 49 9.80 7.69 12.29
N PHE A 50 8.62 8.27 12.01
CA PHE A 50 7.41 7.48 11.85
C PHE A 50 7.51 6.62 10.58
N GLY A 51 7.51 5.30 10.75
CA GLY A 51 7.51 4.37 9.61
C GLY A 51 6.20 4.41 8.81
N MET A 52 6.24 3.90 7.57
CA MET A 52 5.10 3.91 6.64
C MET A 52 3.82 3.27 7.21
N GLN A 53 3.96 2.31 8.13
CA GLN A 53 2.85 1.68 8.83
C GLN A 53 1.99 2.66 9.65
N ARG A 54 2.57 3.79 10.12
CA ARG A 54 1.83 4.82 10.84
C ARG A 54 0.93 5.65 9.91
N PHE A 55 1.20 5.62 8.62
CA PHE A 55 0.42 6.36 7.63
C PHE A 55 -0.76 5.55 7.06
N GLY A 56 -0.98 4.33 7.56
CA GLY A 56 -2.02 3.41 7.10
C GLY A 56 -1.65 2.73 5.79
N LYS A 57 -2.40 1.70 5.39
CA LYS A 57 -2.13 0.89 4.18
C LYS A 57 -1.98 1.73 2.89
N TYR A 58 -2.65 2.88 2.84
CA TYR A 58 -2.69 3.76 1.67
C TYR A 58 -1.94 5.08 1.85
N HIS A 59 -1.16 5.20 2.94
CA HIS A 59 -0.34 6.36 3.25
C HIS A 59 -1.10 7.70 3.23
N ASP A 60 -2.36 7.73 3.69
CA ASP A 60 -3.27 8.88 3.53
C ASP A 60 -3.80 9.46 4.84
N THR A 61 -3.53 8.82 5.97
CA THR A 61 -3.95 9.30 7.30
C THR A 61 -3.46 10.71 7.61
N HIS A 62 -2.26 11.09 7.16
CA HIS A 62 -1.75 12.45 7.31
C HIS A 62 -2.57 13.47 6.50
N ALA A 63 -3.01 13.11 5.29
CA ALA A 63 -3.82 13.98 4.44
C ALA A 63 -5.22 14.21 5.04
N VAL A 64 -5.79 13.18 5.70
CA VAL A 64 -7.01 13.32 6.50
C VAL A 64 -6.77 14.29 7.66
N GLY A 65 -5.65 14.14 8.39
CA GLY A 65 -5.27 15.04 9.48
C GLY A 65 -5.17 16.50 9.04
N ILE A 66 -4.52 16.78 7.91
CA ILE A 66 -4.44 18.13 7.33
C ILE A 66 -5.83 18.69 7.06
N ALA A 67 -6.73 17.91 6.45
CA ALA A 67 -8.08 18.36 6.15
C ALA A 67 -8.88 18.71 7.43
N ILE A 68 -8.71 17.91 8.49
CA ILE A 68 -9.34 18.17 9.79
C ILE A 68 -8.80 19.46 10.42
N LEU A 69 -7.48 19.66 10.41
CA LEU A 69 -6.85 20.87 10.95
C LEU A 69 -7.27 22.14 10.20
N GLN A 70 -7.61 22.01 8.91
CA GLN A 70 -8.16 23.08 8.08
C GLN A 70 -9.67 23.26 8.23
N MET A 71 -10.32 22.55 9.15
CA MET A 71 -11.79 22.49 9.31
C MET A 71 -12.54 22.05 8.03
N ASN A 72 -11.84 21.42 7.08
CA ASN A 72 -12.44 20.92 5.86
C ASN A 72 -12.88 19.46 6.05
N TYR A 73 -13.97 19.28 6.80
CA TYR A 73 -14.51 17.96 7.14
C TYR A 73 -15.05 17.21 5.92
N GLU A 74 -15.58 17.93 4.91
CA GLU A 74 -16.02 17.32 3.65
C GLU A 74 -14.85 16.63 2.96
N ARG A 75 -13.71 17.33 2.81
CA ARG A 75 -12.50 16.75 2.24
C ARG A 75 -11.95 15.59 3.07
N ALA A 76 -12.02 15.67 4.40
CA ALA A 76 -11.60 14.58 5.26
C ALA A 76 -12.40 13.29 4.98
N CYS A 77 -13.74 13.41 4.90
CA CYS A 77 -14.62 12.31 4.52
C CYS A 77 -14.32 11.79 3.11
N ASP A 78 -14.08 12.66 2.14
CA ASP A 78 -13.75 12.27 0.78
C ASP A 78 -12.42 11.49 0.71
N ILE A 79 -11.38 11.93 1.44
CA ILE A 79 -10.11 11.20 1.50
C ILE A 79 -10.32 9.82 2.14
N ILE A 80 -11.12 9.71 3.20
CA ILE A 80 -11.40 8.42 3.85
C ILE A 80 -12.16 7.50 2.89
N MET A 81 -13.15 8.01 2.18
CA MET A 81 -14.09 7.20 1.39
C MET A 81 -13.67 6.95 -0.05
N ARG A 82 -12.72 7.71 -0.61
CA ARG A 82 -12.27 7.53 -2.01
C ARG A 82 -11.83 6.10 -2.31
N PRO A 83 -12.01 5.61 -3.55
CA PRO A 83 -11.46 4.31 -3.99
C PRO A 83 -9.97 4.20 -3.73
N LYS A 84 -9.48 3.02 -3.29
CA LYS A 84 -8.05 2.75 -3.09
C LYS A 84 -7.58 1.58 -3.96
N PRO A 85 -6.30 1.52 -4.33
CA PRO A 85 -5.77 0.39 -5.10
C PRO A 85 -5.77 -0.90 -4.27
N SER A 86 -5.94 -2.05 -4.93
CA SER A 86 -5.82 -3.37 -4.30
C SER A 86 -6.66 -3.52 -3.00
N GLU A 87 -7.94 -3.14 -3.09
CA GLU A 87 -8.94 -3.35 -2.04
C GLU A 87 -9.73 -4.63 -2.27
N PRO A 88 -10.11 -5.35 -1.19
CA PRO A 88 -11.06 -6.45 -1.28
C PRO A 88 -12.38 -6.00 -1.93
N PRO A 89 -13.05 -6.86 -2.74
CA PRO A 89 -14.23 -6.50 -3.52
C PRO A 89 -15.35 -5.83 -2.70
N ARG A 90 -15.55 -6.28 -1.46
CA ARG A 90 -16.56 -5.71 -0.54
C ARG A 90 -16.35 -4.21 -0.29
N TYR A 91 -15.10 -3.78 -0.14
CA TYR A 91 -14.77 -2.38 0.14
C TYR A 91 -14.82 -1.55 -1.13
N ALA A 92 -14.32 -2.09 -2.25
CA ALA A 92 -14.41 -1.43 -3.54
C ALA A 92 -15.87 -1.14 -3.93
N ALA A 93 -16.78 -2.09 -3.71
CA ALA A 93 -18.22 -1.91 -3.95
C ALA A 93 -18.82 -0.79 -3.08
N ALA A 94 -18.53 -0.78 -1.77
CA ALA A 94 -19.02 0.25 -0.85
C ALA A 94 -18.51 1.65 -1.21
N ARG A 95 -17.23 1.78 -1.58
CA ARG A 95 -16.64 3.05 -2.01
C ARG A 95 -17.16 3.53 -3.35
N LYS A 96 -17.45 2.61 -4.28
CA LYS A 96 -18.12 2.92 -5.54
C LYS A 96 -19.51 3.49 -5.27
N LEU A 97 -20.30 2.84 -4.42
CA LEU A 97 -21.62 3.33 -4.01
C LEU A 97 -21.54 4.72 -3.36
N TRP A 98 -20.54 4.96 -2.51
CA TRP A 98 -20.29 6.29 -1.95
C TRP A 98 -19.98 7.33 -3.04
N ALA A 99 -19.14 6.99 -4.02
CA ALA A 99 -18.76 7.91 -5.09
C ALA A 99 -19.95 8.31 -5.98
N THR A 100 -20.85 7.37 -6.27
CA THR A 100 -22.01 7.60 -7.15
C THR A 100 -23.22 8.19 -6.42
N ARG A 101 -23.18 8.35 -5.09
CA ARG A 101 -24.34 8.77 -4.27
C ARG A 101 -24.93 10.13 -4.63
N PHE A 102 -24.17 10.95 -5.35
CA PHE A 102 -24.58 12.30 -5.77
C PHE A 102 -24.80 12.45 -7.27
N GLU A 103 -24.75 11.36 -8.06
CA GLU A 103 -25.00 11.45 -9.50
C GLU A 103 -26.39 12.02 -9.81
N ASN A 104 -27.36 11.79 -8.92
CA ASN A 104 -28.74 12.27 -9.06
C ASN A 104 -29.04 13.54 -8.22
N VAL A 105 -28.03 14.22 -7.69
CA VAL A 105 -28.20 15.39 -6.81
C VAL A 105 -27.50 16.61 -7.40
N ASP A 106 -28.27 17.65 -7.72
CA ASP A 106 -27.69 18.93 -8.14
C ASP A 106 -27.05 19.66 -6.94
N ARG A 107 -25.73 19.64 -6.88
CA ARG A 107 -24.94 20.24 -5.80
C ARG A 107 -24.56 21.70 -6.07
N LYS A 108 -24.86 22.26 -7.25
CA LYS A 108 -24.42 23.62 -7.62
C LYS A 108 -25.05 24.70 -6.73
N ASN A 109 -26.25 24.46 -6.19
CA ASN A 109 -27.00 25.46 -5.41
C ASN A 109 -26.68 25.48 -3.89
N VAL A 110 -25.93 24.51 -3.36
CA VAL A 110 -25.72 24.39 -1.90
C VAL A 110 -24.49 25.18 -1.41
N ARG A 111 -23.53 25.47 -2.29
CA ARG A 111 -22.28 26.16 -1.94
C ARG A 111 -22.40 27.67 -1.79
N GLU A 112 -23.46 28.29 -2.29
CA GLU A 112 -23.66 29.75 -2.21
C GLU A 112 -24.38 30.23 -0.93
N MET A 113 -24.82 29.31 -0.06
CA MET A 113 -25.55 29.65 1.18
C MET A 113 -24.71 29.56 2.47
N ARG A 114 -23.40 29.33 2.39
CA ARG A 114 -22.52 29.15 3.56
C ARG A 114 -21.41 30.19 3.62
#